data_AF-A0A3R9YK33-F1
#
_entry.id   AF-A0A3R9YK33-F1
#
_cell.length_a   1.000
_cell.length_b   1.000
_cell.length_c   1.000
_cell.angle_alpha   90.00
_cell.angle_beta   90.00
_cell.angle_gamma   90.00
#
_symmetry.space_group_name_H-M   'P 1'
#
loop_
_entity.id
_entity.type
_entity.pdbx_description
1 polymer ?
#
loop_
_entity_poly.entity_id
_entity_poly.type
_entity_poly.pdbx_seq_one_letter_code
_entity_poly.pdbx_strand_id
1 'polypeptide(L)'
;MTVNVTRHGSPGPDDQGYADSLEEDLLEDIASFEQSPGALDGALDTAMLHLQARLAVNPDASALPTWEATVTAMQVGSAMFAVATRSEGTVECRIADETRTLRALGPGLHANPGNWVSAFWLAIVCRDQARMTALCEVPLDVLRASGTQYDEFVYLWIDALQTYWLERPGLGEKLLAAIEASYPNAIEVADMELVERILYQPVNLFQCFLRKDHAAFNQALVEALEMHKLYWTASEKRERSVAGYLALGPLAIACLAYDAGFPIEVESDYLPSELLNRAWLGEFPT
;
A
#
# COMPACT_ATOMS: atom_id res chain seq x y z
N MET A 1 -14.35 -23.37 4.11
CA MET A 1 -15.58 -23.01 3.37
C MET A 1 -15.38 -21.57 2.99
N THR A 2 -15.35 -21.23 1.71
CA THR A 2 -14.99 -19.87 1.29
C THR A 2 -16.02 -18.86 1.80
N VAL A 3 -15.54 -17.83 2.49
CA VAL A 3 -16.34 -16.71 2.99
C VAL A 3 -16.25 -15.56 2.01
N ASN A 4 -17.39 -15.00 1.61
CA ASN A 4 -17.44 -13.84 0.72
C ASN A 4 -17.74 -12.57 1.53
N VAL A 5 -16.87 -11.57 1.44
CA VAL A 5 -17.10 -10.22 2.00
C VAL A 5 -17.35 -9.23 0.86
N THR A 6 -18.60 -8.80 0.71
CA THR A 6 -18.99 -7.89 -0.39
C THR A 6 -18.48 -6.47 -0.15
N ARG A 7 -17.81 -5.91 -1.17
CA ARG A 7 -17.37 -4.52 -1.20
C ARG A 7 -18.53 -3.51 -1.15
N HIS A 8 -18.27 -2.29 -0.69
CA HIS A 8 -19.21 -1.18 -0.75
C HIS A 8 -19.19 -0.49 -2.12
N GLY A 9 -20.28 0.19 -2.45
CA GLY A 9 -20.42 0.81 -3.76
C GLY A 9 -20.66 -0.20 -4.87
N SER A 10 -21.01 0.33 -6.03
CA SER A 10 -21.20 -0.41 -7.28
C SER A 10 -20.51 0.37 -8.39
N PRO A 11 -20.15 -0.27 -9.52
CA PRO A 11 -19.65 0.45 -10.68
C PRO A 11 -20.62 1.57 -11.08
N GLY A 12 -20.12 2.80 -11.10
CA GLY A 12 -20.82 3.97 -11.61
C GLY A 12 -20.84 3.99 -13.14
N PRO A 13 -21.75 4.77 -13.75
CA PRO A 13 -21.91 4.81 -15.21
C PRO A 13 -20.72 5.43 -15.96
N ASP A 14 -19.81 6.11 -15.25
CA ASP A 14 -18.67 6.83 -15.82
C ASP A 14 -17.33 6.45 -15.15
N ASP A 15 -17.27 5.30 -14.46
CA ASP A 15 -16.05 4.88 -13.76
C ASP A 15 -14.87 4.67 -14.72
N GLN A 16 -15.15 4.24 -15.95
CA GLN A 16 -14.15 4.10 -17.01
C GLN A 16 -13.56 5.46 -17.40
N GLY A 17 -14.41 6.45 -17.70
CA GLY A 17 -13.96 7.80 -18.08
C GLY A 17 -13.20 8.48 -16.95
N TYR A 18 -13.61 8.27 -15.69
CA TYR A 18 -12.90 8.75 -14.53
C TYR A 18 -11.52 8.10 -14.37
N ALA A 19 -11.42 6.77 -14.54
CA ALA A 19 -10.14 6.07 -14.49
C ALA A 19 -9.20 6.50 -15.62
N ASP A 20 -9.73 6.72 -16.83
CA ASP A 20 -8.93 7.19 -17.97
C ASP A 20 -8.41 8.61 -17.76
N SER A 21 -9.24 9.52 -17.21
CA SER A 21 -8.82 10.88 -16.86
C SER A 21 -7.69 10.89 -15.81
N LEU A 22 -7.76 10.02 -14.80
CA LEU A 22 -6.70 9.93 -13.77
C LEU A 22 -5.40 9.37 -14.35
N GLU A 23 -5.48 8.53 -15.38
CA GLU A 23 -4.30 8.04 -16.08
C GLU A 23 -3.58 9.15 -16.83
N GLU A 24 -4.34 9.96 -17.57
CA GLU A 24 -3.81 11.10 -18.31
C GLU A 24 -3.10 12.08 -17.37
N ASP A 25 -3.77 12.46 -16.27
CA ASP A 25 -3.19 13.33 -15.23
C ASP A 25 -1.90 12.75 -14.63
N LEU A 26 -1.91 11.45 -14.29
CA LEU A 26 -0.75 10.78 -13.71
C LEU A 26 0.43 10.71 -14.69
N LEU A 27 0.17 10.44 -15.97
CA LEU A 27 1.22 10.38 -17.00
C LEU A 27 1.81 11.77 -17.27
N GLU A 28 1.01 12.82 -17.22
CA GLU A 28 1.49 14.21 -17.29
C GLU A 28 2.41 14.55 -16.10
N ASP A 29 2.01 14.17 -14.88
CA ASP A 29 2.84 14.35 -13.67
C ASP A 29 4.17 13.58 -13.80
N ILE A 30 4.11 12.30 -14.18
CA ILE A 30 5.28 11.43 -14.36
C ILE A 30 6.24 11.99 -15.43
N ALA A 31 5.71 12.54 -16.53
CA ALA A 31 6.50 13.20 -17.57
C ALA A 31 7.28 14.41 -17.04
N SER A 32 6.79 15.06 -15.99
CA SER A 32 7.40 16.25 -15.41
C SER A 32 8.49 15.97 -14.36
N PHE A 33 8.59 14.75 -13.82
CA PHE A 33 9.46 14.45 -12.66
C PHE A 33 10.94 14.83 -12.83
N GLU A 34 11.49 14.73 -14.04
CA GLU A 34 12.90 15.09 -14.30
C GLU A 34 13.14 16.61 -14.26
N GLN A 35 12.11 17.41 -14.51
CA GLN A 35 12.17 18.87 -14.63
C GLN A 35 11.61 19.58 -13.40
N SER A 36 10.60 18.98 -12.75
CA SER A 36 9.90 19.51 -11.60
C SER A 36 9.88 18.48 -10.47
N PRO A 37 10.90 18.48 -9.59
CA PRO A 37 10.95 17.51 -8.50
C PRO A 37 9.79 17.61 -7.50
N GLY A 38 9.15 18.77 -7.41
CA GLY A 38 7.95 18.96 -6.58
C GLY A 38 6.73 18.19 -7.10
N ALA A 39 6.72 17.74 -8.36
CA ALA A 39 5.64 16.90 -8.89
C ALA A 39 5.63 15.49 -8.25
N LEU A 40 6.72 15.08 -7.59
CA LEU A 40 6.68 13.87 -6.77
C LEU A 40 5.80 14.05 -5.53
N ASP A 41 5.63 15.26 -5.01
CA ASP A 41 4.76 15.48 -3.86
C ASP A 41 3.30 15.24 -4.30
N GLY A 42 2.69 14.16 -3.79
CA GLY A 42 1.31 13.77 -4.12
C GLY A 42 1.18 12.76 -5.28
N ALA A 43 2.24 12.48 -6.04
CA ALA A 43 2.16 11.55 -7.17
C ALA A 43 1.71 10.13 -6.79
N LEU A 44 2.08 9.66 -5.59
CA LEU A 44 1.61 8.36 -5.09
C LEU A 44 0.12 8.39 -4.76
N ASP A 45 -0.42 9.50 -4.27
CA ASP A 45 -1.86 9.63 -4.01
C ASP A 45 -2.64 9.59 -5.33
N THR A 46 -2.15 10.28 -6.36
CA THR A 46 -2.72 10.23 -7.72
C THR A 46 -2.64 8.81 -8.30
N ALA A 47 -1.49 8.13 -8.18
CA ALA A 47 -1.32 6.77 -8.68
C ALA A 47 -2.19 5.74 -7.94
N MET A 48 -2.34 5.89 -6.62
CA MET A 48 -3.25 5.09 -5.81
C MET A 48 -4.70 5.31 -6.21
N LEU A 49 -5.09 6.57 -6.43
CA LEU A 49 -6.45 6.91 -6.84
C LEU A 49 -6.77 6.36 -8.23
N HIS A 50 -5.82 6.42 -9.18
CA HIS A 50 -5.94 5.80 -10.50
C HIS A 50 -6.14 4.28 -10.40
N LEU A 51 -5.30 3.58 -9.63
CA LEU A 51 -5.46 2.14 -9.38
C LEU A 51 -6.84 1.82 -8.78
N GLN A 52 -7.27 2.59 -7.79
CA GLN A 52 -8.56 2.41 -7.13
C GLN A 52 -9.74 2.66 -8.08
N ALA A 53 -9.63 3.63 -8.99
CA ALA A 53 -10.61 3.87 -10.04
C ALA A 53 -10.62 2.72 -11.08
N ARG A 54 -9.46 2.16 -11.46
CA ARG A 54 -9.39 0.96 -12.31
C ARG A 54 -10.09 -0.25 -11.66
N LEU A 55 -9.92 -0.42 -10.34
CA LEU A 55 -10.61 -1.46 -9.56
C LEU A 55 -12.12 -1.21 -9.39
N ALA A 56 -12.63 -0.02 -9.69
CA ALA A 56 -14.07 0.22 -9.80
C ALA A 56 -14.66 -0.49 -11.03
N VAL A 57 -13.93 -0.46 -12.15
CA VAL A 57 -14.32 -1.06 -13.43
C VAL A 57 -13.97 -2.55 -13.52
N ASN A 58 -12.81 -2.93 -12.99
CA ASN A 58 -12.26 -4.28 -13.07
C ASN A 58 -11.86 -4.79 -11.66
N PRO A 59 -12.84 -5.20 -10.82
CA PRO A 59 -12.60 -5.47 -9.40
C PRO A 59 -11.70 -6.68 -9.09
N ASP A 60 -11.61 -7.64 -10.01
CA ASP A 60 -10.75 -8.82 -9.90
C ASP A 60 -9.29 -8.55 -10.32
N ALA A 61 -9.02 -7.39 -10.95
CA ALA A 61 -7.76 -7.01 -11.57
C ALA A 61 -7.29 -7.92 -12.72
N SER A 62 -8.23 -8.53 -13.46
CA SER A 62 -7.94 -9.37 -14.63
C SER A 62 -7.60 -8.62 -15.92
N ALA A 63 -7.77 -7.30 -15.95
CA ALA A 63 -7.44 -6.47 -17.12
C ALA A 63 -6.02 -5.88 -17.01
N LEU A 64 -5.28 -5.88 -18.13
CA LEU A 64 -3.93 -5.33 -18.21
C LEU A 64 -3.82 -3.88 -17.69
N PRO A 65 -4.76 -2.95 -18.02
CA PRO A 65 -4.69 -1.59 -17.49
C PRO A 65 -4.73 -1.51 -15.94
N THR A 66 -5.39 -2.46 -15.27
CA THR A 66 -5.41 -2.52 -13.81
C THR A 66 -4.06 -2.98 -13.25
N TRP A 67 -3.42 -3.93 -13.93
CA TRP A 67 -2.06 -4.36 -13.60
C TRP A 67 -1.04 -3.24 -13.83
N GLU A 68 -1.10 -2.55 -14.98
CA GLU A 68 -0.25 -1.41 -15.30
C GLU A 68 -0.40 -0.27 -14.27
N ALA A 69 -1.63 0.02 -13.83
CA ALA A 69 -1.88 0.97 -12.74
C ALA A 69 -1.24 0.52 -11.42
N THR A 70 -1.30 -0.78 -11.09
CA THR A 70 -0.69 -1.35 -9.88
C THR A 70 0.83 -1.21 -9.91
N VAL A 71 1.45 -1.58 -11.03
CA VAL A 71 2.90 -1.48 -11.25
C VAL A 71 3.35 -0.03 -11.24
N THR A 72 2.60 0.87 -11.89
CA THR A 72 2.91 2.31 -11.91
C THR A 72 2.88 2.90 -10.50
N ALA A 73 1.87 2.60 -9.69
CA ALA A 73 1.81 3.03 -8.30
C ALA A 73 3.01 2.51 -7.48
N MET A 74 3.37 1.22 -7.64
CA MET A 74 4.56 0.65 -7.00
C MET A 74 5.84 1.39 -7.40
N GLN A 75 6.01 1.65 -8.70
CA GLN A 75 7.19 2.29 -9.26
C GLN A 75 7.34 3.74 -8.77
N VAL A 76 6.25 4.52 -8.77
CA VAL A 76 6.20 5.88 -8.22
C VAL A 76 6.54 5.88 -6.73
N GLY A 77 5.88 5.02 -5.94
CA GLY A 77 6.14 4.93 -4.49
C GLY A 77 7.58 4.57 -4.17
N SER A 78 8.17 3.63 -4.91
CA SER A 78 9.59 3.26 -4.73
C SER A 78 10.55 4.39 -5.12
N ALA A 79 10.25 5.11 -6.21
CA ALA A 79 11.09 6.20 -6.69
C ALA A 79 11.15 7.36 -5.69
N MET A 80 10.04 7.68 -5.01
CA MET A 80 9.99 8.70 -3.95
C MET A 80 11.03 8.43 -2.85
N PHE A 81 11.13 7.18 -2.36
CA PHE A 81 12.09 6.85 -1.31
C PHE A 81 13.52 6.74 -1.83
N ALA A 82 13.70 6.33 -3.08
CA ALA A 82 15.02 6.29 -3.71
C ALA A 82 15.62 7.71 -3.84
N VAL A 83 14.82 8.72 -4.18
CA VAL A 83 15.29 10.13 -4.22
C VAL A 83 15.40 10.77 -2.83
N ALA A 84 14.59 10.33 -1.86
CA ALA A 84 14.60 10.88 -0.50
C ALA A 84 15.79 10.42 0.36
N THR A 85 16.31 9.22 0.09
CA THR A 85 17.47 8.67 0.81
C THR A 85 18.82 9.22 0.34
N ARG A 86 18.83 10.08 -0.68
CA ARG A 86 20.02 10.75 -1.20
C ARG A 86 19.86 12.26 -1.14
N SER A 87 20.91 12.97 -0.74
CA SER A 87 20.92 14.44 -0.73
C SER A 87 21.50 15.07 -2.00
N GLU A 88 22.26 14.31 -2.79
CA GLU A 88 22.94 14.80 -3.99
C GLU A 88 22.94 13.74 -5.11
N GLY A 89 23.13 14.22 -6.34
CA GLY A 89 23.19 13.37 -7.54
C GLY A 89 21.83 13.03 -8.11
N THR A 90 21.80 11.92 -8.86
CA THR A 90 20.60 11.41 -9.52
C THR A 90 20.37 9.94 -9.17
N VAL A 91 19.15 9.48 -9.40
CA VAL A 91 18.71 8.10 -9.23
C VAL A 91 18.01 7.68 -10.51
N GLU A 92 18.40 6.54 -11.07
CA GLU A 92 17.68 5.93 -12.18
C GLU A 92 16.54 5.10 -11.63
N CYS A 93 15.32 5.41 -12.07
CA CYS A 93 14.09 4.73 -11.64
C CYS A 93 13.29 4.30 -12.87
N ARG A 94 12.84 3.05 -12.90
CA ARG A 94 11.84 2.58 -13.86
C ARG A 94 10.45 3.03 -13.38
N ILE A 95 9.75 3.86 -14.17
CA ILE A 95 8.41 4.39 -13.90
C ILE A 95 7.61 4.44 -15.21
N ALA A 96 6.41 3.86 -15.20
CA ALA A 96 5.45 3.83 -16.33
C ALA A 96 6.15 3.45 -17.65
N ASP A 97 6.81 2.30 -17.61
CA ASP A 97 7.57 1.76 -18.74
C ASP A 97 8.68 2.62 -19.34
N GLU A 98 9.23 3.56 -18.58
CA GLU A 98 10.41 4.34 -18.95
C GLU A 98 11.46 4.35 -17.83
N THR A 99 12.74 4.32 -18.21
CA THR A 99 13.84 4.57 -17.27
C THR A 99 14.04 6.08 -17.18
N ARG A 100 13.78 6.64 -16.01
CA ARG A 100 13.84 8.08 -15.73
C ARG A 100 15.01 8.39 -14.81
N THR A 101 15.67 9.53 -15.03
CA THR A 101 16.77 10.01 -14.19
C THR A 101 16.26 11.11 -13.26
N LEU A 102 15.94 10.73 -12.02
CA LEU A 102 15.40 11.66 -11.04
C LEU A 102 16.50 12.31 -10.23
N ARG A 103 16.33 13.59 -9.91
CA ARG A 103 17.24 14.31 -9.01
C ARG A 103 17.03 13.85 -7.57
N ALA A 104 18.12 13.63 -6.84
CA ALA A 104 18.07 13.40 -5.40
C ALA A 104 17.52 14.63 -4.66
N LEU A 105 16.56 14.42 -3.76
CA LEU A 105 15.84 15.50 -3.07
C LEU A 105 16.11 15.57 -1.58
N GLY A 106 16.59 14.47 -0.99
CA GLY A 106 16.63 14.32 0.45
C GLY A 106 15.23 14.15 1.05
N PRO A 107 15.13 14.11 2.39
CA PRO A 107 13.84 13.99 3.08
C PRO A 107 12.90 15.15 2.71
N GLY A 108 11.64 14.83 2.41
CA GLY A 108 10.60 15.79 2.03
C GLY A 108 9.20 15.23 2.28
N LEU A 109 8.16 16.00 1.92
CA LEU A 109 6.76 15.65 2.18
C LEU A 109 6.34 14.30 1.56
N HIS A 110 6.85 13.98 0.37
CA HIS A 110 6.64 12.70 -0.30
C HIS A 110 7.18 11.50 0.51
N ALA A 111 8.23 11.68 1.32
CA ALA A 111 8.93 10.61 2.04
C ALA A 111 8.38 10.40 3.47
N ASN A 112 7.05 10.45 3.63
CA ASN A 112 6.41 10.31 4.92
C ASN A 112 6.08 8.84 5.27
N PRO A 113 5.81 8.51 6.55
CA PRO A 113 5.50 7.15 7.00
C PRO A 113 4.30 6.49 6.29
N GLY A 114 3.22 7.24 6.03
CA GLY A 114 2.04 6.71 5.34
C GLY A 114 2.37 6.26 3.91
N ASN A 115 3.10 7.10 3.17
CA ASN A 115 3.57 6.77 1.83
C ASN A 115 4.52 5.57 1.82
N TRP A 116 5.37 5.44 2.85
CA TRP A 116 6.27 4.28 2.97
C TRP A 116 5.47 2.98 3.10
N VAL A 117 4.45 2.98 3.97
CA VAL A 117 3.58 1.82 4.19
C VAL A 117 2.84 1.45 2.90
N SER A 118 2.26 2.43 2.19
CA SER A 118 1.61 2.20 0.90
C SER A 118 2.57 1.66 -0.16
N ALA A 119 3.77 2.26 -0.30
CA ALA A 119 4.79 1.81 -1.25
C ALA A 119 5.26 0.38 -0.95
N PHE A 120 5.45 0.03 0.33
CA PHE A 120 5.84 -1.31 0.74
C PHE A 120 4.73 -2.35 0.47
N TRP A 121 3.47 -1.99 0.70
CA TRP A 121 2.34 -2.84 0.32
C TRP A 121 2.24 -3.08 -1.17
N LEU A 122 2.40 -2.03 -1.99
CA LEU A 122 2.42 -2.18 -3.45
C LEU A 122 3.57 -3.08 -3.91
N ALA A 123 4.77 -2.92 -3.33
CA ALA A 123 5.91 -3.79 -3.64
C ALA A 123 5.64 -5.26 -3.28
N ILE A 124 4.96 -5.52 -2.15
CA ILE A 124 4.48 -6.86 -1.79
C ILE A 124 3.42 -7.34 -2.80
N VAL A 125 2.44 -6.54 -3.17
CA VAL A 125 1.39 -6.94 -4.12
C VAL A 125 1.99 -7.32 -5.48
N CYS A 126 2.98 -6.56 -5.97
CA CYS A 126 3.70 -6.88 -7.21
C CYS A 126 4.81 -7.94 -7.05
N ARG A 127 5.09 -8.43 -5.82
CA ARG A 127 6.18 -9.37 -5.49
C ARG A 127 7.57 -8.90 -5.94
N ASP A 128 7.82 -7.59 -5.98
CA ASP A 128 9.11 -7.02 -6.34
C ASP A 128 10.03 -6.99 -5.10
N GLN A 129 10.78 -8.08 -4.90
CA GLN A 129 11.68 -8.22 -3.76
C GLN A 129 12.80 -7.19 -3.72
N ALA A 130 13.24 -6.69 -4.88
CA ALA A 130 14.30 -5.68 -4.95
C ALA A 130 13.80 -4.35 -4.39
N ARG A 131 12.58 -3.93 -4.76
CA ARG A 131 11.93 -2.74 -4.22
C ARG A 131 11.55 -2.90 -2.75
N MET A 132 11.05 -4.06 -2.34
CA MET A 132 10.81 -4.37 -0.93
C MET A 132 12.09 -4.17 -0.09
N THR A 133 13.21 -4.71 -0.57
CA THR A 133 14.51 -4.56 0.10
C THR A 133 14.97 -3.11 0.15
N ALA A 134 14.88 -2.40 -0.97
CA ALA A 134 15.27 -0.98 -1.04
C ALA A 134 14.44 -0.11 -0.09
N LEU A 135 13.12 -0.35 0.01
CA LEU A 135 12.24 0.34 0.94
C LEU A 135 12.59 0.03 2.39
N CYS A 136 12.94 -1.22 2.71
CA CYS A 136 13.32 -1.59 4.07
C CYS A 136 14.69 -1.06 4.52
N GLU A 137 15.53 -0.60 3.60
CA GLU A 137 16.79 0.08 3.91
C GLU A 137 16.62 1.59 4.16
N VAL A 138 15.41 2.16 3.94
CA VAL A 138 15.12 3.57 4.24
C VAL A 138 15.21 3.79 5.75
N PRO A 139 16.10 4.66 6.25
CA PRO A 139 16.19 4.95 7.68
C PRO A 139 14.92 5.65 8.20
N LEU A 140 14.45 5.27 9.39
CA LEU A 140 13.30 5.93 10.02
C LEU A 140 13.50 7.45 10.21
N ASP A 141 14.75 7.90 10.38
CA ASP A 141 15.09 9.32 10.50
C ASP A 141 14.75 10.10 9.22
N VAL A 142 14.82 9.47 8.03
CA VAL A 142 14.34 10.08 6.78
C VAL A 142 12.83 10.31 6.84
N LEU A 143 12.08 9.33 7.35
CA LEU A 143 10.63 9.42 7.48
C LEU A 143 10.23 10.49 8.51
N ARG A 144 10.93 10.56 9.64
CA ARG A 144 10.74 11.58 10.68
C ARG A 144 11.10 12.98 10.20
N ALA A 145 12.03 13.10 9.26
CA ALA A 145 12.43 14.36 8.64
C ALA A 145 11.50 14.81 7.50
N SER A 146 10.42 14.07 7.20
CA SER A 146 9.48 14.40 6.11
C SER A 146 8.69 15.70 6.32
N GLY A 147 8.65 16.22 7.55
CA GLY A 147 7.90 17.43 7.91
C GLY A 147 6.42 17.18 8.22
N THR A 148 5.99 15.92 8.21
CA THR A 148 4.62 15.52 8.57
C THR A 148 4.59 14.85 9.95
N GLN A 149 3.55 15.13 10.73
CA GLN A 149 3.36 14.54 12.05
C GLN A 149 2.59 13.22 11.94
N TYR A 150 3.10 12.17 12.58
CA TYR A 150 2.49 10.85 12.64
C TYR A 150 2.64 10.29 14.06
N ASP A 151 1.70 9.45 14.49
CA ASP A 151 1.80 8.72 15.74
C ASP A 151 3.00 7.76 15.73
N GLU A 152 3.62 7.56 16.90
CA GLU A 152 4.78 6.68 17.05
C GLU A 152 4.47 5.23 16.63
N PHE A 153 3.20 4.83 16.75
CA PHE A 153 2.67 3.57 16.23
C PHE A 153 3.13 3.29 14.79
N VAL A 154 3.02 4.26 13.88
CA VAL A 154 3.33 4.03 12.46
C VAL A 154 4.82 3.77 12.27
N TYR A 155 5.69 4.50 12.97
CA TYR A 155 7.14 4.29 12.90
C TYR A 155 7.56 2.94 13.45
N LEU A 156 6.98 2.52 14.59
CA LEU A 156 7.24 1.21 15.18
C LEU A 156 6.73 0.06 14.30
N TRP A 157 5.59 0.28 13.62
CA TRP A 157 5.07 -0.68 12.67
C TRP A 157 5.98 -0.84 11.45
N ILE A 158 6.48 0.28 10.89
CA ILE A 158 7.48 0.27 9.83
C ILE A 158 8.74 -0.49 10.28
N ASP A 159 9.26 -0.21 11.48
CA ASP A 159 10.44 -0.88 12.02
C ASP A 159 10.23 -2.41 12.15
N ALA A 160 9.04 -2.85 12.56
CA ALA A 160 8.68 -4.27 12.61
C ALA A 160 8.68 -4.89 11.20
N LEU A 161 8.11 -4.22 10.19
CA LEU A 161 8.11 -4.68 8.80
C LEU A 161 9.52 -4.74 8.20
N GLN A 162 10.34 -3.72 8.42
CA GLN A 162 11.75 -3.70 8.01
C GLN A 162 12.53 -4.85 8.66
N THR A 163 12.28 -5.09 9.95
CA THR A 163 12.93 -6.16 10.71
C THR A 163 12.55 -7.54 10.20
N TYR A 164 11.26 -7.74 9.87
CA TYR A 164 10.80 -8.98 9.27
C TYR A 164 11.45 -9.23 7.90
N TRP A 165 11.37 -8.26 6.99
CA TRP A 165 11.83 -8.44 5.62
C TRP A 165 13.34 -8.62 5.51
N LEU A 166 14.11 -7.83 6.29
CA LEU A 166 15.57 -7.91 6.30
C LEU A 166 16.11 -8.97 7.28
N GLU A 167 15.23 -9.80 7.84
CA GLU A 167 15.56 -10.86 8.80
C GLU A 167 16.43 -10.38 9.98
N ARG A 168 16.19 -9.14 10.44
CA ARG A 168 16.91 -8.55 11.58
C ARG A 168 16.38 -9.16 12.90
N PRO A 169 17.22 -9.25 13.95
CA PRO A 169 16.77 -9.74 15.26
C PRO A 169 15.77 -8.78 15.92
N GLY A 170 14.95 -9.29 16.84
CA GLY A 170 14.06 -8.48 17.68
C GLY A 170 12.65 -8.22 17.11
N LEU A 171 12.22 -8.95 16.08
CA LEU A 171 10.89 -8.78 15.46
C LEU A 171 9.75 -8.82 16.48
N GLY A 172 9.78 -9.78 17.43
CA GLY A 172 8.73 -9.92 18.43
C GLY A 172 8.60 -8.69 19.35
N GLU A 173 9.71 -8.12 19.79
CA GLU A 173 9.75 -6.93 20.65
C GLU A 173 9.23 -5.69 19.90
N LYS A 174 9.67 -5.51 18.66
CA LYS A 174 9.24 -4.38 17.80
C LYS A 174 7.76 -4.45 17.46
N LEU A 175 7.26 -5.65 17.15
CA LEU A 175 5.83 -5.86 16.88
C LEU A 175 4.99 -5.58 18.13
N LEU A 176 5.43 -6.03 19.30
CA LEU A 176 4.75 -5.73 20.57
C LEU A 176 4.71 -4.22 20.83
N ALA A 177 5.83 -3.52 20.64
CA ALA A 177 5.89 -2.07 20.81
C ALA A 177 4.93 -1.33 19.86
N ALA A 178 4.83 -1.76 18.59
CA ALA A 178 3.86 -1.20 17.65
C ALA A 178 2.42 -1.41 18.13
N ILE A 179 2.09 -2.60 18.66
CA ILE A 179 0.75 -2.89 19.19
C ILE A 179 0.44 -2.01 20.40
N GLU A 180 1.35 -1.90 21.35
CA GLU A 180 1.15 -1.05 22.54
C GLU A 180 0.97 0.44 22.16
N ALA A 181 1.72 0.91 21.16
CA ALA A 181 1.59 2.28 20.65
C ALA A 181 0.30 2.52 19.86
N SER A 182 -0.41 1.47 19.43
CA SER A 182 -1.69 1.59 18.74
C SER A 182 -2.89 1.79 19.69
N TYR A 183 -2.69 1.66 21.00
CA TYR A 183 -3.77 1.80 21.98
C TYR A 183 -4.28 3.24 22.10
N PRO A 184 -5.58 3.43 22.44
CA PRO A 184 -6.21 4.76 22.46
C PRO A 184 -5.52 5.80 23.34
N ASN A 185 -4.79 5.39 24.37
CA ASN A 185 -4.05 6.27 25.27
C ASN A 185 -2.68 6.71 24.74
N ALA A 186 -2.20 6.10 23.65
CA ALA A 186 -0.92 6.39 23.02
C ALA A 186 -1.06 7.11 21.66
N ILE A 187 -2.25 7.10 21.06
CA ILE A 187 -2.58 7.83 19.83
C ILE A 187 -2.88 9.30 20.15
N GLU A 188 -2.22 10.21 19.44
CA GLU A 188 -2.34 11.66 19.60
C GLU A 188 -2.71 12.38 18.30
N VAL A 189 -2.30 11.85 17.13
CA VAL A 189 -2.39 12.53 15.84
C VAL A 189 -3.54 11.99 14.98
N ALA A 190 -3.60 10.68 14.80
CA ALA A 190 -4.59 10.03 13.95
C ALA A 190 -5.96 9.93 14.65
N ASP A 191 -7.02 9.89 13.84
CA ASP A 191 -8.35 9.56 14.32
C ASP A 191 -8.42 8.07 14.74
N MET A 192 -8.97 7.79 15.92
CA MET A 192 -9.02 6.43 16.45
C MET A 192 -9.85 5.48 15.59
N GLU A 193 -10.88 5.96 14.89
CA GLU A 193 -11.66 5.16 13.94
C GLU A 193 -10.78 4.69 12.77
N LEU A 194 -9.88 5.57 12.28
CA LEU A 194 -8.91 5.22 11.24
C LEU A 194 -7.89 4.19 11.75
N VAL A 195 -7.36 4.39 12.97
CA VAL A 195 -6.40 3.45 13.57
C VAL A 195 -7.02 2.07 13.72
N GLU A 196 -8.19 1.99 14.35
CA GLU A 196 -8.88 0.73 14.64
C GLU A 196 -9.31 0.02 13.36
N ARG A 197 -9.95 0.73 12.42
CA ARG A 197 -10.61 0.09 11.27
C ARG A 197 -9.71 -0.13 10.07
N ILE A 198 -8.62 0.62 9.94
CA ILE A 198 -7.73 0.55 8.78
C ILE A 198 -6.31 0.21 9.18
N LEU A 199 -5.65 1.02 10.03
CA LEU A 199 -4.20 0.93 10.22
C LEU A 199 -3.77 -0.28 11.07
N TYR A 200 -4.58 -0.69 12.05
CA TYR A 200 -4.28 -1.83 12.91
C TYR A 200 -4.58 -3.18 12.25
N GLN A 201 -5.46 -3.23 11.25
CA GLN A 201 -5.90 -4.49 10.64
C GLN A 201 -4.76 -5.31 10.01
N PRO A 202 -3.81 -4.71 9.27
CA PRO A 202 -2.61 -5.41 8.79
C PRO A 202 -1.71 -5.93 9.92
N VAL A 203 -1.66 -5.24 11.07
CA VAL A 203 -0.86 -5.66 12.24
C VAL A 203 -1.44 -6.97 12.80
N ASN A 204 -2.76 -7.02 13.00
CA ASN A 204 -3.46 -8.22 13.47
C ASN A 204 -3.27 -9.41 12.52
N LEU A 205 -3.46 -9.19 11.21
CA LEU A 205 -3.22 -10.20 10.18
C LEU A 205 -1.78 -10.72 10.20
N PHE A 206 -0.81 -9.81 10.34
CA PHE A 206 0.59 -10.16 10.38
C PHE A 206 0.95 -11.00 11.63
N GLN A 207 0.33 -10.74 12.78
CA GLN A 207 0.49 -11.60 13.96
C GLN A 207 -0.01 -13.03 13.71
N CYS A 208 -1.18 -13.19 13.09
CA CYS A 208 -1.71 -14.51 12.73
C CYS A 208 -0.80 -15.24 11.73
N PHE A 209 -0.29 -14.50 10.74
CA PHE A 209 0.66 -15.00 9.76
C PHE A 209 1.96 -15.50 10.42
N LEU A 210 2.59 -14.72 11.31
CA LEU A 210 3.81 -15.13 12.01
C LEU A 210 3.62 -16.37 12.89
N ARG A 211 2.43 -16.54 13.48
CA ARG A 211 2.09 -17.73 14.29
C ARG A 211 1.76 -18.96 13.45
N LYS A 212 1.64 -18.82 12.12
CA LYS A 212 1.18 -19.87 11.20
C LYS A 212 -0.19 -20.44 11.55
N ASP A 213 -1.05 -19.61 12.13
CA ASP A 213 -2.42 -19.99 12.47
C ASP A 213 -3.35 -19.67 11.31
N HIS A 214 -3.56 -20.65 10.42
CA HIS A 214 -4.35 -20.46 9.19
C HIS A 214 -5.82 -20.14 9.48
N ALA A 215 -6.38 -20.71 10.55
CA ALA A 215 -7.79 -20.49 10.90
C ALA A 215 -7.97 -19.07 11.47
N ALA A 216 -7.10 -18.67 12.41
CA ALA A 216 -7.13 -17.30 12.95
C ALA A 216 -6.82 -16.26 11.86
N PHE A 217 -5.94 -16.57 10.91
CA PHE A 217 -5.63 -15.68 9.79
C PHE A 217 -6.85 -15.40 8.92
N ASN A 218 -7.57 -16.45 8.49
CA ASN A 218 -8.76 -16.28 7.65
C ASN A 218 -9.89 -15.56 8.41
N GLN A 219 -10.08 -15.83 9.70
CA GLN A 219 -11.03 -15.11 10.53
C GLN A 219 -10.66 -13.61 10.64
N ALA A 220 -9.39 -13.31 10.92
CA ALA A 220 -8.88 -11.94 10.98
C ALA A 220 -8.98 -11.22 9.62
N LEU A 221 -8.88 -11.95 8.50
CA LEU A 221 -9.04 -11.38 7.17
C LEU A 221 -10.48 -10.98 6.89
N VAL A 222 -11.46 -11.80 7.27
CA VAL A 222 -12.87 -11.42 7.21
C VAL A 222 -13.13 -10.16 8.04
N GLU A 223 -12.67 -10.15 9.30
CA GLU A 223 -12.83 -9.02 10.21
C GLU A 223 -12.18 -7.74 9.66
N ALA A 224 -10.97 -7.83 9.10
CA ALA A 224 -10.27 -6.70 8.50
C ALA A 224 -11.07 -6.08 7.34
N LEU A 225 -11.68 -6.91 6.49
CA LEU A 225 -12.50 -6.44 5.37
C LEU A 225 -13.84 -5.84 5.83
N GLU A 226 -14.44 -6.40 6.88
CA GLU A 226 -15.63 -5.82 7.50
C GLU A 226 -15.33 -4.47 8.14
N MET A 227 -14.19 -4.32 8.82
CA MET A 227 -13.75 -3.06 9.40
C MET A 227 -13.44 -2.01 8.32
N HIS A 228 -12.77 -2.41 7.24
CA HIS A 228 -12.55 -1.56 6.07
C HIS A 228 -13.88 -1.08 5.49
N LYS A 229 -14.85 -1.99 5.31
CA LYS A 229 -16.20 -1.63 4.87
C LYS A 229 -16.86 -0.62 5.81
N LEU A 230 -16.84 -0.88 7.12
CA LEU A 230 -17.43 0.01 8.13
C LEU A 230 -16.82 1.41 8.10
N TYR A 231 -15.50 1.53 7.91
CA TYR A 231 -14.83 2.83 7.80
C TYR A 231 -15.30 3.62 6.58
N TRP A 232 -15.36 2.96 5.41
CA TRP A 232 -15.73 3.61 4.16
C TRP A 232 -17.23 3.87 4.02
N THR A 233 -18.10 3.10 4.68
CA THR A 233 -19.55 3.37 4.70
C THR A 233 -20.00 4.27 5.85
N ALA A 234 -19.07 4.81 6.65
CA ALA A 234 -19.42 5.66 7.80
C ALA A 234 -20.04 7.01 7.41
N SER A 235 -19.88 7.44 6.15
CA SER A 235 -20.50 8.65 5.62
C SER A 235 -20.70 8.53 4.11
N GLU A 236 -21.68 9.26 3.58
CA GLU A 236 -21.94 9.30 2.13
C GLU A 236 -20.72 9.75 1.31
N LYS A 237 -19.90 10.66 1.85
CA LYS A 237 -18.66 11.11 1.21
C LYS A 237 -17.66 9.97 1.07
N ARG A 238 -17.45 9.19 2.14
CA ARG A 238 -16.51 8.05 2.12
C ARG A 238 -17.06 6.92 1.25
N GLU A 239 -18.37 6.66 1.30
CA GLU A 239 -18.99 5.55 0.57
C GLU A 239 -18.90 5.74 -0.96
N ARG A 240 -18.95 6.99 -1.42
CA ARG A 240 -18.78 7.34 -2.84
C ARG A 240 -17.31 7.42 -3.29
N SER A 241 -16.36 7.25 -2.38
CA SER A 241 -14.94 7.42 -2.69
C SER A 241 -14.35 6.11 -3.21
N VAL A 242 -13.82 6.12 -4.45
CA VAL A 242 -13.10 4.96 -4.99
C VAL A 242 -11.89 4.56 -4.15
N ALA A 243 -11.36 5.48 -3.32
CA ALA A 243 -10.27 5.17 -2.40
C ALA A 243 -10.56 4.01 -1.44
N GLY A 244 -11.84 3.73 -1.18
CA GLY A 244 -12.25 2.58 -0.39
C GLY A 244 -12.28 1.25 -1.12
N TYR A 245 -12.06 1.21 -2.43
CA TYR A 245 -12.28 0.01 -3.24
C TYR A 245 -11.18 -1.04 -3.13
N LEU A 246 -10.06 -0.70 -2.49
CA LEU A 246 -8.92 -1.57 -2.28
C LEU A 246 -8.54 -1.59 -0.79
N ALA A 247 -8.55 -2.77 -0.18
CA ALA A 247 -7.99 -2.97 1.17
C ALA A 247 -6.50 -3.31 1.05
N LEU A 248 -5.67 -2.32 0.70
CA LEU A 248 -4.27 -2.53 0.31
C LEU A 248 -3.43 -3.26 1.37
N GLY A 249 -3.55 -2.87 2.65
CA GLY A 249 -2.84 -3.53 3.75
C GLY A 249 -3.24 -5.00 3.91
N PRO A 250 -4.55 -5.32 4.08
CA PRO A 250 -5.03 -6.70 4.09
C PRO A 250 -4.64 -7.51 2.85
N LEU A 251 -4.69 -6.92 1.64
CA LEU A 251 -4.24 -7.56 0.41
C LEU A 251 -2.75 -7.92 0.47
N ALA A 252 -1.89 -6.98 0.88
CA ALA A 252 -0.46 -7.24 0.96
C ALA A 252 -0.12 -8.36 1.96
N ILE A 253 -0.79 -8.41 3.11
CA ILE A 253 -0.55 -9.51 4.07
C ILE A 253 -1.14 -10.84 3.56
N ALA A 254 -2.30 -10.83 2.89
CA ALA A 254 -2.86 -12.02 2.24
C ALA A 254 -1.93 -12.55 1.13
N CYS A 255 -1.29 -11.65 0.38
CA CYS A 255 -0.25 -11.94 -0.59
C CYS A 255 0.96 -12.66 0.04
N LEU A 256 1.47 -12.18 1.18
CA LEU A 256 2.53 -12.88 1.93
C LEU A 256 2.09 -14.27 2.42
N ALA A 257 0.86 -14.38 2.92
CA ALA A 257 0.30 -15.64 3.41
C ALA A 257 0.11 -16.66 2.28
N TYR A 258 -0.46 -16.24 1.14
CA TYR A 258 -0.61 -17.06 -0.06
C TYR A 258 0.73 -17.59 -0.55
N ASP A 259 1.73 -16.71 -0.60
CA ASP A 259 3.10 -17.05 -1.00
C ASP A 259 3.79 -18.02 -0.04
N ALA A 260 3.42 -17.99 1.25
CA ALA A 260 3.86 -18.94 2.27
C ALA A 260 3.04 -20.25 2.30
N GLY A 261 2.08 -20.42 1.38
CA GLY A 261 1.26 -21.63 1.24
C GLY A 261 0.02 -21.68 2.13
N PHE A 262 -0.44 -20.54 2.67
CA PHE A 262 -1.70 -20.51 3.41
C PHE A 262 -2.87 -20.67 2.44
N PRO A 263 -3.89 -21.49 2.78
CA PRO A 263 -5.16 -21.44 2.08
C PRO A 263 -5.85 -20.11 2.43
N ILE A 264 -6.09 -19.29 1.41
CA ILE A 264 -6.91 -18.09 1.53
C ILE A 264 -8.35 -18.49 1.23
N GLU A 265 -9.19 -18.52 2.25
CA GLU A 265 -10.60 -18.94 2.19
C GLU A 265 -11.56 -17.74 2.18
N VAL A 266 -11.08 -16.57 1.76
CA VAL A 266 -11.86 -15.32 1.72
C VAL A 266 -11.85 -14.77 0.30
N GLU A 267 -13.03 -14.49 -0.24
CA GLU A 267 -13.23 -13.82 -1.52
C GLU A 267 -13.83 -12.42 -1.28
N SER A 268 -13.31 -11.41 -1.96
CA SER A 268 -13.81 -10.04 -1.85
C SER A 268 -13.27 -9.16 -2.97
N ASP A 269 -14.09 -8.26 -3.51
CA ASP A 269 -13.67 -7.22 -4.46
C ASP A 269 -12.75 -6.16 -3.84
N TYR A 270 -12.54 -6.18 -2.51
CA TYR A 270 -11.46 -5.40 -1.87
C TYR A 270 -10.09 -6.06 -2.00
N LEU A 271 -10.05 -7.35 -2.35
CA LEU A 271 -8.88 -8.20 -2.51
C LEU A 271 -8.85 -8.75 -3.95
N PRO A 272 -8.50 -7.93 -4.95
CA PRO A 272 -8.54 -8.34 -6.35
C PRO A 272 -7.79 -9.65 -6.57
N SER A 273 -8.51 -10.67 -7.04
CA SER A 273 -8.03 -12.05 -7.03
C SER A 273 -6.78 -12.26 -7.86
N GLU A 274 -6.65 -11.55 -8.98
CA GLU A 274 -5.51 -11.67 -9.90
C GLU A 274 -4.24 -11.00 -9.35
N LEU A 275 -4.38 -10.01 -8.46
CA LEU A 275 -3.24 -9.45 -7.70
C LEU A 275 -2.80 -10.38 -6.56
N LEU A 276 -3.76 -11.10 -5.95
CA LEU A 276 -3.49 -12.01 -4.85
C LEU A 276 -2.78 -13.29 -5.34
N ASN A 277 -3.32 -13.91 -6.41
CA ASN A 277 -2.97 -15.25 -6.88
C ASN A 277 -1.72 -15.33 -7.78
N ARG A 278 -1.02 -14.20 -8.01
CA ARG A 278 0.16 -14.06 -8.88
C ARG A 278 -0.08 -14.17 -10.39
N ALA A 279 -1.30 -13.95 -10.88
CA ALA A 279 -1.62 -14.18 -12.30
C ALA A 279 -0.73 -13.39 -13.28
N TRP A 280 -0.31 -12.19 -12.92
CA TRP A 280 0.52 -11.33 -13.78
C TRP A 280 2.03 -11.58 -13.67
N LEU A 281 2.50 -12.35 -12.70
CA LEU A 281 3.94 -12.49 -12.44
C LEU A 281 4.63 -13.25 -13.58
N GLY A 282 5.58 -12.57 -14.23
CA GLY A 282 6.34 -13.13 -15.35
C GLY A 282 5.71 -12.90 -16.72
N GLU A 283 4.54 -12.27 -16.79
CA GLU A 283 3.92 -11.89 -18.07
C GLU A 283 4.55 -10.62 -18.68
N PHE A 284 4.94 -9.67 -17.82
CA PHE A 284 5.55 -8.40 -18.21
C PHE A 284 6.73 -8.04 -17.28
N PRO A 285 7.74 -7.29 -17.76
CA PRO A 285 8.78 -6.74 -16.89
C PRO A 285 8.17 -5.74 -15.91
N THR A 286 8.44 -5.91 -14.61
CA THR A 286 8.02 -5.01 -13.52
C THR A 286 9.10 -4.01 -13.13
#